data_AF-A0A524M1J5-F1
#
_entry.id   AF-A0A524M1J5-F1
#
_cell.length_a   1.000
_cell.length_b   1.000
_cell.length_c   1.000
_cell.angle_alpha   90.00
_cell.angle_beta   90.00
_cell.angle_gamma   90.00
#
_symmetry.space_group_name_H-M   'P 1'
#
loop_
_entity.id
_entity.type
_entity.pdbx_description
1 polymer ?
#
loop_
_entity_poly.entity_id
_entity_poly.type
_entity_poly.pdbx_seq_one_letter_code
_entity_poly.pdbx_strand_id
1 'polypeptide(L)'
;YVWELIQKENLTASEKSSIDKCIDIISAKEQKDEEELEDKPLTQEQAKALYHETAGLLRAIMDLKEIESGALKESAKRFQEQFVNQRVKDAKIWLEFIKNVSK
;
A
#
# COMPACT_ATOMS: atom_id res chain seq x y z
N TYR A 1 0.78 -6.77 -14.02
CA TYR A 1 1.10 -6.91 -12.59
C TYR A 1 0.68 -5.65 -11.82
N VAL A 2 0.33 -5.73 -10.53
CA VAL A 2 -0.09 -4.56 -9.71
C VAL A 2 0.95 -3.43 -9.73
N TRP A 3 2.23 -3.79 -9.72
CA TRP A 3 3.33 -2.82 -9.84
C TRP A 3 3.25 -1.94 -11.09
N GLU A 4 2.78 -2.49 -12.22
CA GLU A 4 2.64 -1.73 -13.46
C GLU A 4 1.52 -0.69 -13.37
N LEU A 5 0.45 -0.99 -12.63
CA LEU A 5 -0.66 -0.04 -12.41
C LEU A 5 -0.20 1.17 -11.62
N ILE A 6 0.65 0.97 -10.60
CA ILE A 6 1.20 2.05 -9.75
C ILE A 6 2.07 3.01 -10.55
N GLN A 7 2.80 2.52 -11.56
CA GLN A 7 3.74 3.33 -12.33
C GLN A 7 3.06 4.16 -13.43
N LYS A 8 1.86 3.77 -13.87
CA LYS A 8 1.14 4.44 -14.95
C LYS A 8 0.78 5.87 -14.58
N GLU A 9 0.76 6.75 -15.58
CA GLU A 9 0.34 8.14 -15.38
C GLU A 9 -1.17 8.25 -15.27
N ASN A 10 -1.89 7.50 -16.10
CA ASN A 10 -3.32 7.35 -16.02
C ASN A 10 -3.69 5.89 -16.24
N LEU A 11 -4.64 5.39 -15.44
CA LEU A 11 -5.25 4.09 -15.67
C LEU A 11 -6.30 4.21 -16.78
N THR A 12 -6.37 3.18 -17.61
CA THR A 12 -7.44 3.06 -18.62
C THR A 12 -8.78 2.76 -17.95
N ALA A 13 -9.89 3.06 -18.63
CA ALA A 13 -11.23 2.76 -18.12
C ALA A 13 -11.43 1.26 -17.81
N SER A 14 -10.82 0.38 -18.61
CA SER A 14 -10.88 -1.07 -18.37
C SER A 14 -10.11 -1.48 -17.11
N GLU A 15 -9.00 -0.81 -16.81
CA GLU A 15 -8.21 -1.07 -15.60
C GLU A 15 -8.94 -0.59 -14.35
N LYS A 16 -9.53 0.61 -14.41
CA LYS A 16 -10.39 1.12 -13.33
C LYS A 16 -11.57 0.19 -13.06
N SER A 17 -12.29 -0.22 -14.11
CA SER A 17 -13.38 -1.20 -13.97
C SER A 17 -12.92 -2.55 -13.40
N SER A 18 -11.67 -2.96 -13.65
CA SER A 18 -11.12 -4.17 -13.04
C SER A 18 -10.80 -3.98 -11.57
N ILE A 19 -10.29 -2.80 -11.18
CA ILE A 19 -10.07 -2.42 -9.79
C ILE A 19 -11.40 -2.37 -9.03
N ASP A 20 -12.43 -1.74 -9.60
CA ASP A 20 -13.78 -1.66 -9.00
C ASP A 20 -14.33 -3.07 -8.72
N LYS A 21 -14.24 -3.97 -9.70
CA LYS A 21 -14.67 -5.37 -9.52
C LYS A 21 -13.89 -6.08 -8.41
N CYS A 22 -12.59 -5.82 -8.29
CA CYS A 22 -11.79 -6.38 -7.19
C CYS A 22 -12.25 -5.81 -5.85
N ILE A 23 -12.51 -4.50 -5.76
CA ILE A 23 -13.04 -3.85 -4.56
C ILE A 23 -14.39 -4.47 -4.18
N ASP A 24 -15.29 -4.69 -5.13
CA ASP A 24 -16.60 -5.29 -4.89
C ASP A 24 -16.48 -6.69 -4.29
N ILE A 25 -15.61 -7.54 -4.87
CA ILE A 25 -15.36 -8.91 -4.39
C ILE A 25 -14.80 -8.90 -2.96
N ILE A 26 -13.83 -8.04 -2.69
CA ILE A 26 -13.17 -7.96 -1.38
C ILE A 26 -14.16 -7.41 -0.35
N SER A 27 -14.94 -6.39 -0.70
CA SER A 27 -15.94 -5.78 0.18
C SER A 27 -17.05 -6.76 0.55
N ALA A 28 -17.49 -7.60 -0.40
CA ALA A 28 -18.48 -8.64 -0.10
C ALA A 28 -17.95 -9.68 0.90
N LYS A 29 -16.66 -10.02 0.85
CA LYS A 29 -16.04 -10.93 1.82
C LYS A 29 -15.87 -10.26 3.18
N GLU A 30 -15.43 -9.00 3.19
CA GLU A 30 -15.24 -8.20 4.38
C GLU A 30 -16.55 -8.01 5.15
N GLN A 31 -17.64 -7.68 4.46
CA GLN A 31 -18.98 -7.59 5.03
C GLN A 31 -19.43 -8.92 5.64
N LYS A 32 -19.17 -10.04 4.96
CA LYS A 32 -19.49 -11.36 5.51
C LYS A 32 -18.70 -11.65 6.80
N ASP A 33 -17.44 -11.23 6.86
CA ASP A 33 -16.63 -11.39 8.07
C ASP A 33 -17.17 -10.51 9.21
N GLU A 34 -17.60 -9.28 8.94
CA GLU A 34 -18.27 -8.45 9.94
C GLU A 34 -19.56 -9.09 10.46
N GLU A 35 -20.42 -9.63 9.59
CA GLU A 35 -21.64 -10.35 9.98
C GLU A 35 -21.32 -11.57 10.86
N GLU A 36 -20.28 -12.33 10.53
CA GLU A 36 -19.84 -13.47 11.35
C GLU A 36 -19.30 -13.05 12.72
N LEU A 37 -18.66 -11.88 12.83
CA LEU A 37 -18.23 -11.27 14.10
C LEU A 37 -19.41 -10.83 14.96
N GLU A 38 -20.48 -10.31 14.35
CA GLU A 38 -21.66 -9.82 15.05
C GLU A 38 -22.54 -10.95 15.59
N ASP A 39 -22.80 -11.98 14.76
CA ASP A 39 -23.87 -12.94 15.02
C ASP A 39 -23.43 -14.30 15.59
N LYS A 40 -22.13 -14.67 15.47
CA LYS A 40 -21.69 -16.00 15.91
C LYS A 40 -21.06 -15.98 17.31
N PRO A 41 -21.36 -16.98 18.16
CA PRO A 41 -20.56 -17.23 19.35
C PRO A 41 -19.18 -17.74 18.92
N LEU A 42 -18.16 -16.89 19.07
CA LEU A 42 -16.78 -17.17 18.69
C LEU A 42 -15.90 -17.42 19.93
N THR A 43 -14.94 -18.33 19.82
CA THR A 43 -13.82 -18.34 20.76
C THR A 43 -12.93 -17.12 20.54
N GLN A 44 -12.09 -16.81 21.53
CA GLN A 44 -11.15 -15.70 21.41
C GLN A 44 -10.23 -15.85 20.18
N GLU A 45 -9.77 -17.06 19.89
CA GLU A 45 -8.93 -17.35 18.74
C GLU A 45 -9.67 -17.11 17.42
N GLN A 46 -10.93 -17.53 17.34
CA GLN A 46 -11.76 -17.33 16.15
C GLN A 46 -12.04 -15.85 15.91
N ALA A 47 -12.42 -15.11 16.95
CA ALA A 47 -12.64 -13.66 16.85
C ALA A 47 -11.36 -12.92 16.43
N LYS A 48 -10.20 -13.32 16.96
CA LYS A 48 -8.91 -12.74 16.58
C LYS A 48 -8.54 -13.05 15.13
N ALA A 49 -8.77 -14.29 14.69
CA ALA A 49 -8.51 -14.68 13.30
C ALA A 49 -9.37 -13.86 12.33
N LEU A 50 -10.68 -13.75 12.61
CA LEU A 50 -11.60 -13.00 11.78
C LEU A 50 -11.24 -11.51 11.73
N TYR A 51 -10.95 -10.90 12.88
CA TYR A 51 -10.49 -9.50 12.95
C TYR A 51 -9.26 -9.24 12.06
N HIS A 52 -8.26 -10.14 12.09
CA HIS A 52 -7.07 -9.98 11.27
C HIS A 52 -7.35 -10.15 9.78
N GLU A 53 -8.27 -11.05 9.40
CA GLU A 53 -8.73 -11.20 8.03
C GLU A 53 -9.43 -9.92 7.55
N THR A 54 -10.45 -9.44 8.28
CA THR A 54 -11.18 -8.20 7.98
C THR A 54 -10.23 -7.01 7.84
N ALA A 55 -9.28 -6.84 8.77
CA ALA A 55 -8.28 -5.77 8.68
C ALA A 55 -7.40 -5.87 7.43
N GLY A 56 -7.05 -7.09 7.01
CA GLY A 56 -6.32 -7.35 5.78
C GLY A 56 -7.12 -7.00 4.52
N LEU A 57 -8.41 -7.36 4.49
CA LEU A 57 -9.32 -7.04 3.39
C LEU A 57 -9.52 -5.53 3.26
N LEU A 58 -9.79 -4.84 4.37
CA LEU A 58 -9.90 -3.38 4.40
C LEU A 58 -8.61 -2.70 3.90
N ARG A 59 -7.44 -3.20 4.31
CA ARG A 59 -6.16 -2.67 3.83
C ARG A 59 -5.99 -2.84 2.32
N ALA A 60 -6.39 -4.00 1.78
CA ALA A 60 -6.35 -4.26 0.34
C ALA A 60 -7.29 -3.34 -0.44
N ILE A 61 -8.50 -3.09 0.07
CA ILE A 61 -9.44 -2.11 -0.52
C ILE A 61 -8.82 -0.72 -0.55
N MET A 62 -8.21 -0.27 0.55
CA MET A 62 -7.52 1.01 0.59
C MET A 62 -6.41 1.10 -0.46
N ASP A 63 -5.56 0.07 -0.56
CA ASP A 63 -4.47 0.05 -1.56
C ASP A 63 -5.02 0.16 -2.99
N LEU A 64 -6.10 -0.55 -3.30
CA LEU A 64 -6.75 -0.47 -4.61
C LEU A 64 -7.30 0.94 -4.91
N LYS A 65 -7.91 1.61 -3.92
CA LYS A 65 -8.40 2.99 -4.06
C LYS A 65 -7.24 4.00 -4.21
N GLU A 66 -6.13 3.80 -3.52
CA GLU A 66 -4.94 4.64 -3.65
C GLU A 66 -4.24 4.46 -5.00
N ILE A 67 -4.27 3.23 -5.56
CA ILE A 67 -3.82 2.95 -6.93
C ILE A 67 -4.72 3.68 -7.93
N GLU A 68 -6.03 3.57 -7.78
CA GLU A 68 -6.98 4.16 -8.72
C GLU A 68 -6.92 5.70 -8.76
N SER A 69 -6.80 6.32 -7.58
CA SER A 69 -6.68 7.77 -7.42
C SER A 69 -5.29 8.31 -7.78
N GLY A 70 -4.28 7.44 -7.89
CA GLY A 70 -2.89 7.83 -8.10
C GLY A 70 -2.15 8.29 -6.83
N ALA A 71 -2.82 8.31 -5.67
CA ALA A 71 -2.21 8.69 -4.39
C ALA A 71 -1.01 7.81 -4.03
N LEU A 72 -1.07 6.50 -4.32
CA LEU A 72 0.03 5.57 -4.05
C LEU A 72 1.26 5.87 -4.91
N LYS A 73 1.07 6.34 -6.14
CA LYS A 73 2.16 6.76 -7.01
C LYS A 73 2.85 8.02 -6.49
N GLU A 74 2.07 9.01 -6.05
CA GLU A 74 2.62 10.24 -5.48
C GLU A 74 3.42 9.97 -4.21
N SER A 75 2.90 9.12 -3.32
CA SER A 75 3.61 8.74 -2.10
C SER A 75 4.92 8.02 -2.43
N ALA A 76 4.90 7.05 -3.34
CA ALA A 76 6.09 6.34 -3.81
C ALA A 76 7.13 7.30 -4.41
N LYS A 77 6.70 8.27 -5.22
CA LYS A 77 7.58 9.30 -5.79
C LYS A 77 8.23 10.16 -4.70
N ARG A 78 7.46 10.62 -3.71
CA ARG A 78 8.00 11.40 -2.58
C ARG A 78 9.03 10.60 -1.78
N PHE A 79 8.77 9.33 -1.52
CA PHE A 79 9.73 8.44 -0.85
C PHE A 79 11.01 8.29 -1.66
N GLN A 80 10.90 8.09 -2.98
CA GLN A 80 12.06 8.00 -3.88
C GLN A 80 12.89 9.29 -3.85
N GLU A 81 12.25 10.46 -3.90
CA GLU A 81 12.90 11.77 -3.85
C GLU A 81 13.63 11.99 -2.51
N GLN A 82 13.00 11.63 -1.39
CA GLN A 82 13.63 11.69 -0.06
C GLN A 82 14.86 10.78 0.01
N PHE A 83 14.74 9.56 -0.51
CA PHE A 83 15.84 8.60 -0.52
C PHE A 83 17.03 9.07 -1.38
N VAL A 84 16.77 9.61 -2.57
CA VAL A 84 17.81 10.20 -3.44
C VAL A 84 18.49 11.38 -2.74
N ASN A 85 17.71 12.28 -2.13
CA ASN A 85 18.26 13.42 -1.40
C ASN A 85 19.16 12.99 -0.24
N GLN A 86 18.78 11.93 0.49
CA GLN A 86 19.60 11.40 1.56
C GLN A 86 20.92 10.84 1.03
N ARG A 87 20.88 10.04 -0.05
CA ARG A 87 22.10 9.52 -0.68
C ARG A 87 23.06 10.62 -1.15
N VAL A 88 22.53 11.72 -1.68
CA VAL A 88 23.34 12.87 -2.08
C VAL A 88 23.99 13.53 -0.87
N LYS A 89 23.28 13.69 0.25
CA LYS A 89 23.86 14.19 1.51
C LYS A 89 24.96 13.28 2.01
N ASP A 90 24.71 11.97 2.05
CA ASP A 90 25.69 10.99 2.52
C ASP A 90 26.95 11.03 1.65
N ALA A 91 26.82 11.09 0.32
CA ALA A 91 27.95 11.19 -0.59
C ALA A 91 28.78 12.47 -0.35
N LYS A 92 28.14 13.61 -0.06
CA LYS A 92 28.86 14.85 0.29
C LYS A 92 29.65 14.69 1.58
N ILE A 93 29.05 14.11 2.62
CA ILE A 93 29.72 13.83 3.91
C ILE A 93 30.92 12.90 3.69
N TRP A 94 30.76 11.83 2.91
CA TRP A 94 31.85 10.92 2.58
C TRP A 94 33.00 11.60 1.83
N LEU A 95 32.68 12.47 0.87
CA LEU A 95 33.69 13.25 0.14
C LEU A 95 34.44 14.22 1.07
N GLU A 96 33.75 14.88 1.99
CA GLU A 96 34.38 15.73 3.01
C GLU A 96 35.28 14.93 3.95
N PHE A 97 34.79 13.77 4.41
CA PHE A 97 35.58 12.86 5.23
C PHE A 97 36.88 12.46 4.52
N ILE A 98 36.80 11.96 3.29
CA ILE A 98 37.97 11.55 2.50
C ILE A 98 38.98 12.70 2.36
N LYS A 99 38.52 13.93 2.09
CA LYS A 99 39.40 15.11 2.01
C LYS A 99 40.11 15.41 3.34
N ASN A 100 39.43 15.20 4.46
CA ASN A 100 39.99 15.45 5.79
C ASN A 100 41.00 14.38 6.23
N VAL A 101 40.79 13.11 5.87
CA VAL A 101 41.75 12.03 6.18
C VAL A 101 42.88 11.88 5.15
N SER A 102 42.78 12.52 3.98
CA SER A 102 43.86 12.56 2.98
C SER A 102 44.82 13.74 3.17
N LYS A 103 44.65 14.53 4.23
CA LYS A 103 45.57 15.56 4.71
C LYS A 103 46.51 14.97 5.75
#